data_AF-A0A8E2BAT5-F1
#
_entry.id   AF-A0A8E2BAT5-F1
#
_cell.length_a   1.000
_cell.length_b   1.000
_cell.length_c   1.000
_cell.angle_alpha   90.00
_cell.angle_beta   90.00
_cell.angle_gamma   90.00
#
_symmetry.space_group_name_H-M   'P 1'
#
loop_
_entity.id
_entity.type
_entity.pdbx_description
1 polymer ?
#
loop_
_entity_poly.entity_id
_entity_poly.type
_entity_poly.pdbx_seq_one_letter_code
_entity_poly.pdbx_strand_id
1 'polypeptide(L)'
;MARYDVVITGGAIVGSSIAYYLREEGFTGSIALIERDPQFAHAATTLSCASIRQQFSIPENIRLSQFTLGLFRRLKDEFGSDADIGFREGGYLILAGDNGLPILRANHAAQLAEGADIVLENAEQLQKRFSWISTEGISAGAYGRTGEGWFDAHAMLGLFRKALKTKDIDLITAEVTGIERAGNRVTAVTLANDERLEAGTLFNAAGPNAGKVAAMAGIALPVEPRKRNVFVFEAREKFTDMPLMVDPSGVYVRPEGSVYITGGAESEDGELAADPGDFNPDWGLFEEVIWPVLATRVPAFEAIKATQAWVGHYDYNALDQNAVIGPHPEVENFIFANGFSGHGLQQAPAVGKALAELLVHGAYRTIDCSAFGYQRIAEGRAFRELNVI
;
A
#
# COMPACT_ATOMS: atom_id res chain seq x y z
N MET A 1 -24.40 2.26 -25.82
CA MET A 1 -23.77 1.11 -25.16
C MET A 1 -22.31 1.14 -25.56
N ALA A 2 -21.44 1.55 -24.64
CA ALA A 2 -20.01 1.60 -24.92
C ALA A 2 -19.39 0.23 -24.63
N ARG A 3 -18.38 -0.14 -25.42
CA ARG A 3 -17.66 -1.40 -25.29
C ARG A 3 -16.18 -1.12 -25.08
N TYR A 4 -15.62 -1.74 -24.05
CA TYR A 4 -14.22 -1.65 -23.70
C TYR A 4 -13.55 -3.01 -23.74
N ASP A 5 -12.34 -3.07 -24.30
CA ASP A 5 -11.52 -4.28 -24.20
C ASP A 5 -11.06 -4.50 -22.75
N VAL A 6 -10.80 -3.41 -22.02
CA VAL A 6 -10.43 -3.41 -20.61
C VAL A 6 -11.25 -2.40 -19.81
N VAL A 7 -11.80 -2.84 -18.69
CA VAL A 7 -12.40 -2.00 -17.65
C VAL A 7 -11.57 -2.15 -16.37
N ILE A 8 -11.28 -1.03 -15.71
CA ILE A 8 -10.56 -1.00 -14.42
C ILE A 8 -11.45 -0.29 -13.41
N THR A 9 -11.83 -1.00 -12.34
CA THR A 9 -12.64 -0.45 -11.24
C THR A 9 -11.72 0.01 -10.11
N GLY A 10 -11.74 1.31 -9.82
CA GLY A 10 -10.86 1.98 -8.86
C GLY A 10 -9.76 2.76 -9.59
N GLY A 11 -9.80 4.09 -9.53
CA GLY A 11 -8.91 4.98 -10.28
C GLY A 11 -7.80 5.62 -9.45
N ALA A 12 -7.60 5.17 -8.21
CA ALA A 12 -6.47 5.56 -7.37
C ALA A 12 -5.16 4.95 -7.90
N ILE A 13 -4.11 4.87 -7.08
CA ILE A 13 -2.75 4.57 -7.57
C ILE A 13 -2.62 3.21 -8.28
N VAL A 14 -3.28 2.16 -7.77
CA VAL A 14 -3.20 0.81 -8.34
C VAL A 14 -3.84 0.77 -9.73
N GLY A 15 -5.10 1.20 -9.86
CA GLY A 15 -5.79 1.21 -11.16
C GLY A 15 -5.18 2.20 -12.15
N SER A 16 -4.72 3.36 -11.68
CA SER A 16 -3.98 4.31 -12.52
C SER A 16 -2.66 3.72 -13.02
N SER A 17 -1.96 2.94 -12.19
CA SER A 17 -0.74 2.25 -12.59
C SER A 17 -0.98 1.15 -13.62
N ILE A 18 -2.02 0.33 -13.43
CA ILE A 18 -2.44 -0.68 -14.43
C ILE A 18 -2.73 0.00 -15.77
N ALA A 19 -3.56 1.05 -15.77
CA ALA A 19 -3.92 1.78 -16.99
C ALA A 19 -2.69 2.41 -17.69
N TYR A 20 -1.77 2.97 -16.90
CA TYR A 20 -0.51 3.52 -17.40
C TYR A 20 0.34 2.46 -18.08
N TYR A 21 0.63 1.36 -17.37
CA TYR A 21 1.52 0.33 -17.89
C TYR A 21 0.90 -0.50 -19.00
N LEU A 22 -0.43 -0.64 -19.08
CA LEU A 22 -1.07 -1.24 -20.26
C LEU A 22 -0.65 -0.52 -21.55
N ARG A 23 -0.58 0.82 -21.50
CA ARG A 23 -0.13 1.61 -22.65
C ARG A 23 1.38 1.53 -22.86
N GLU A 24 2.18 1.51 -21.79
CA GLU A 24 3.63 1.30 -21.89
C GLU A 24 3.98 -0.08 -22.48
N GLU A 25 3.19 -1.11 -22.19
CA GLU A 25 3.34 -2.45 -22.76
C GLU A 25 2.82 -2.58 -24.19
N GLY A 26 2.24 -1.52 -24.75
CA GLY A 26 1.75 -1.49 -26.13
C GLY A 26 0.33 -2.05 -26.32
N PHE A 27 -0.47 -2.16 -25.26
CA PHE A 27 -1.90 -2.47 -25.40
C PHE A 27 -2.59 -1.35 -26.19
N THR A 28 -3.23 -1.68 -27.31
CA THR A 28 -3.92 -0.71 -28.18
C THR A 28 -5.44 -0.74 -28.06
N GLY A 29 -6.00 -1.68 -27.28
CA GLY A 29 -7.45 -1.79 -27.08
C GLY A 29 -8.03 -0.63 -26.27
N SER A 30 -9.36 -0.50 -26.26
CA SER A 30 -10.05 0.53 -25.50
C SER A 30 -10.01 0.24 -24.00
N ILE A 31 -9.70 1.26 -23.19
CA ILE A 31 -9.60 1.17 -21.73
C ILE A 31 -10.56 2.17 -21.09
N ALA A 32 -11.41 1.69 -20.19
CA ALA A 32 -12.15 2.53 -19.25
C ALA A 32 -11.55 2.40 -17.84
N LEU A 33 -11.17 3.53 -17.23
CA LEU A 33 -10.77 3.61 -15.83
C LEU A 33 -11.87 4.32 -15.04
N ILE A 34 -12.55 3.58 -14.17
CA ILE A 34 -13.74 4.04 -13.44
C ILE A 34 -13.35 4.38 -12.00
N GLU A 35 -13.65 5.62 -11.59
CA GLU A 35 -13.45 6.11 -10.22
C GLU A 35 -14.73 6.80 -9.73
N ARG A 36 -15.16 6.49 -8.50
CA ARG A 36 -16.37 7.08 -7.92
C ARG A 36 -16.12 8.48 -7.36
N ASP A 37 -14.92 8.72 -6.84
CA ASP A 37 -14.52 9.98 -6.22
C ASP A 37 -13.33 10.60 -6.98
N PRO A 38 -13.57 11.60 -7.85
CA PRO A 38 -12.52 12.21 -8.64
C PRO A 38 -11.54 13.06 -7.80
N GLN A 39 -11.87 13.35 -6.54
CA GLN A 39 -11.00 14.06 -5.60
C GLN A 39 -10.13 13.11 -4.79
N PHE A 40 -10.44 11.81 -4.78
CA PHE A 40 -9.77 10.81 -3.94
C PHE A 40 -9.76 11.21 -2.46
N ALA A 41 -10.80 11.89 -1.97
CA ALA A 41 -10.85 12.40 -0.60
C ALA A 41 -10.80 11.28 0.45
N HIS A 42 -11.37 10.12 0.11
CA HIS A 42 -11.45 8.94 0.97
C HIS A 42 -10.68 7.73 0.45
N ALA A 43 -9.75 7.94 -0.48
CA ALA A 43 -8.95 6.85 -1.03
C ALA A 43 -7.84 6.44 -0.05
N ALA A 44 -7.59 5.13 0.07
CA ALA A 44 -6.48 4.61 0.85
C ALA A 44 -5.12 5.21 0.43
N THR A 45 -4.97 5.52 -0.86
CA THR A 45 -3.79 6.19 -1.43
C THR A 45 -3.50 7.53 -0.76
N THR A 46 -4.47 8.44 -0.73
CA THR A 46 -4.30 9.83 -0.29
C THR A 46 -4.31 9.97 1.23
N LEU A 47 -4.99 9.06 1.93
CA LEU A 47 -5.03 9.00 3.39
C LEU A 47 -3.87 8.17 3.99
N SER A 48 -2.94 7.69 3.18
CA SER A 48 -1.77 6.95 3.67
C SER A 48 -0.69 7.86 4.24
N CYS A 49 0.15 7.32 5.13
CA CYS A 49 1.37 7.99 5.61
C CYS A 49 2.53 7.98 4.58
N ALA A 50 2.28 7.38 3.42
CA ALA A 50 3.11 7.41 2.21
C ALA A 50 4.59 7.09 2.44
N SER A 51 4.89 5.81 2.67
CA SER A 51 6.26 5.35 2.89
C SER A 51 6.65 4.20 1.97
N ILE A 52 7.96 4.06 1.72
CA ILE A 52 8.56 2.96 0.97
C ILE A 52 9.63 2.30 1.83
N ARG A 53 9.60 0.96 1.85
CA ARG A 53 10.60 0.13 2.52
C ARG A 53 10.87 -1.13 1.70
N GLN A 54 12.00 -1.73 1.97
CA GLN A 54 12.43 -3.04 1.48
C GLN A 54 12.39 -4.08 2.62
N GLN A 55 12.14 -3.64 3.86
CA GLN A 55 12.04 -4.49 5.05
C GLN A 55 10.76 -5.34 5.10
N PHE A 56 10.77 -6.44 4.34
CA PHE A 56 9.76 -7.50 4.37
C PHE A 56 10.41 -8.86 4.70
N SER A 57 9.60 -9.88 4.97
CA SER A 57 10.05 -11.27 5.17
C SER A 57 9.92 -12.10 3.89
N ILE A 58 9.00 -11.74 2.99
CA ILE A 58 8.75 -12.43 1.72
C ILE A 58 9.53 -11.73 0.59
N PRO A 59 10.43 -12.43 -0.12
CA PRO A 59 11.22 -11.86 -1.22
C PRO A 59 10.40 -11.16 -2.30
N GLU A 60 9.24 -11.69 -2.65
CA GLU A 60 8.33 -11.13 -3.65
C GLU A 60 7.89 -9.71 -3.29
N ASN A 61 7.56 -9.45 -2.02
CA ASN A 61 7.19 -8.12 -1.55
C ASN A 61 8.37 -7.13 -1.58
N ILE A 62 9.59 -7.62 -1.30
CA ILE A 62 10.83 -6.82 -1.42
C ILE A 62 11.04 -6.39 -2.88
N ARG A 63 10.91 -7.32 -3.82
CA ARG A 63 11.08 -7.07 -5.26
C ARG A 63 10.04 -6.07 -5.80
N LEU A 64 8.79 -6.16 -5.36
CA LEU A 64 7.75 -5.19 -5.70
C LEU A 64 8.14 -3.78 -5.25
N SER A 65 8.60 -3.61 -4.01
CA SER A 65 9.05 -2.31 -3.50
C SER A 65 10.31 -1.81 -4.20
N GLN A 66 11.27 -2.70 -4.51
CA GLN A 66 12.50 -2.33 -5.22
C GLN A 66 12.23 -1.83 -6.65
N PHE A 67 11.25 -2.39 -7.34
CA PHE A 67 10.83 -1.87 -8.64
C PHE A 67 10.33 -0.42 -8.53
N THR A 68 9.44 -0.15 -7.57
CA THR A 68 8.93 1.20 -7.34
C THR A 68 10.02 2.17 -6.89
N LEU A 69 10.96 1.73 -6.06
CA LEU A 69 12.16 2.52 -5.73
C LEU A 69 12.98 2.85 -6.98
N GLY A 70 13.11 1.89 -7.90
CA GLY A 70 13.73 2.10 -9.21
C GLY A 70 13.01 3.18 -10.02
N LEU A 71 11.68 3.20 -10.01
CA LEU A 71 10.86 4.25 -10.62
C LEU A 71 11.11 5.61 -9.95
N PHE A 72 11.18 5.67 -8.61
CA PHE A 72 11.44 6.94 -7.89
C PHE A 72 12.74 7.61 -8.35
N ARG A 73 13.77 6.82 -8.65
CA ARG A 73 15.06 7.30 -9.17
C ARG A 73 14.99 7.81 -10.62
N ARG A 74 13.96 7.45 -11.37
CA ARG A 74 13.79 7.79 -12.80
C ARG A 74 12.50 8.57 -13.09
N LEU A 75 11.85 9.16 -12.08
CA LEU A 75 10.57 9.86 -12.26
C LEU A 75 10.62 10.92 -13.35
N LYS A 76 11.74 11.63 -13.49
CA LYS A 76 11.89 12.69 -14.49
C LYS A 76 11.99 12.15 -15.91
N ASP A 77 12.60 10.98 -16.08
CA ASP A 77 12.67 10.30 -17.37
C ASP A 77 11.29 9.77 -17.76
N GLU A 78 10.53 9.26 -16.77
CA GLU A 78 9.23 8.61 -16.97
C GLU A 78 8.07 9.62 -17.17
N PHE A 79 8.03 10.67 -16.34
CA PHE A 79 6.90 11.60 -16.24
C PHE A 79 7.25 13.05 -16.64
N GLY A 80 8.48 13.31 -17.07
CA GLY A 80 8.99 14.61 -17.50
C GLY A 80 9.76 15.38 -16.44
N SER A 81 10.47 16.43 -16.86
CA SER A 81 11.47 17.16 -16.05
C SER A 81 10.99 17.68 -14.68
N ASP A 82 9.69 17.99 -14.60
CA ASP A 82 9.06 18.58 -13.41
C ASP A 82 8.50 17.52 -12.45
N ALA A 83 8.69 16.24 -12.75
CA ALA A 83 8.22 15.15 -11.89
C ALA A 83 9.00 15.12 -10.58
N ASP A 84 8.28 15.30 -9.49
CA ASP A 84 8.78 15.23 -8.12
C ASP A 84 7.65 14.72 -7.21
N ILE A 85 7.98 13.78 -6.34
CA ILE A 85 7.08 13.24 -5.31
C ILE A 85 7.51 13.63 -3.90
N GLY A 86 8.51 14.50 -3.76
CA GLY A 86 9.05 14.91 -2.47
C GLY A 86 9.70 13.76 -1.70
N PHE A 87 10.30 12.78 -2.40
CA PHE A 87 10.88 11.60 -1.74
C PHE A 87 11.99 12.00 -0.76
N ARG A 88 11.80 11.65 0.50
CA ARG A 88 12.75 11.79 1.60
C ARG A 88 13.29 10.42 1.93
N GLU A 89 14.53 10.17 1.53
CA GLU A 89 15.27 8.93 1.82
C GLU A 89 15.83 8.95 3.26
N GLY A 90 14.93 9.10 4.24
CA GLY A 90 15.26 9.19 5.67
C GLY A 90 15.49 7.83 6.34
N GLY A 91 15.27 6.72 5.61
CA GLY A 91 15.39 5.36 6.13
C GLY A 91 14.17 4.88 6.92
N TYR A 92 14.22 3.62 7.31
CA TYR A 92 13.19 2.93 8.08
C TYR A 92 13.86 2.11 9.18
N LEU A 93 13.42 2.24 10.43
CA LEU A 93 13.98 1.57 11.60
C LEU A 93 12.91 0.69 12.25
N ILE A 94 13.03 -0.63 12.10
CA ILE A 94 12.15 -1.60 12.76
C ILE A 94 12.84 -2.15 14.00
N LEU A 95 12.29 -1.86 15.16
CA LEU A 95 12.82 -2.28 16.45
C LEU A 95 12.25 -3.65 16.86
N ALA A 96 13.04 -4.41 17.63
CA ALA A 96 12.60 -5.66 18.25
C ALA A 96 13.15 -5.79 19.67
N GLY A 97 12.28 -6.22 20.60
CA GLY A 97 12.69 -6.81 21.86
C GLY A 97 13.10 -8.27 21.69
N ASP A 98 13.34 -8.98 22.81
CA ASP A 98 13.88 -10.35 22.79
C ASP A 98 13.00 -11.33 22.00
N ASN A 99 11.68 -11.20 22.12
CA ASN A 99 10.73 -12.09 21.43
C ASN A 99 10.72 -11.88 19.91
N GLY A 100 10.96 -10.64 19.44
CA GLY A 100 10.97 -10.31 18.01
C GLY A 100 12.33 -10.53 17.34
N LEU A 101 13.42 -10.62 18.11
CA LEU A 101 14.77 -10.70 17.59
C LEU A 101 15.03 -11.87 16.61
N PRO A 102 14.53 -13.11 16.85
CA PRO A 102 14.72 -14.19 15.89
C PRO A 102 14.09 -13.91 14.54
N ILE A 103 12.88 -13.32 14.52
CA ILE A 103 12.16 -12.95 13.30
C ILE A 103 12.90 -11.80 12.61
N LEU A 104 13.29 -10.76 13.34
CA LEU A 104 14.03 -9.63 12.79
C LEU A 104 15.34 -10.07 12.11
N ARG A 105 16.06 -11.04 12.70
CA ARG A 105 17.27 -11.65 12.11
C ARG A 105 16.98 -12.42 10.83
N ALA A 106 15.91 -13.23 10.82
CA ALA A 106 15.51 -13.99 9.65
C ALA A 106 15.10 -13.05 8.49
N ASN A 107 14.30 -12.02 8.79
CA ASN A 107 13.88 -11.01 7.83
C ASN A 107 15.09 -10.25 7.28
N HIS A 108 16.02 -9.81 8.14
CA HIS A 108 17.25 -9.14 7.72
C HIS A 108 18.07 -9.99 6.74
N ALA A 109 18.18 -11.30 6.99
CA ALA A 109 18.88 -12.21 6.08
C ALA A 109 18.19 -12.31 4.71
N ALA A 110 16.85 -12.39 4.67
CA ALA A 110 16.07 -12.39 3.43
C ALA A 110 16.25 -11.08 2.66
N GLN A 111 16.24 -9.94 3.37
CA GLN A 111 16.42 -8.62 2.79
C GLN A 111 17.81 -8.43 2.17
N LEU A 112 18.86 -8.90 2.85
CA LEU A 112 20.23 -8.89 2.30
C LEU A 112 20.35 -9.80 1.07
N ALA A 113 19.66 -10.95 1.06
CA ALA A 113 19.65 -11.85 -0.10
C ALA A 113 19.02 -11.21 -1.34
N GLU A 114 18.05 -10.31 -1.16
CA GLU A 114 17.44 -9.48 -2.21
C GLU A 114 18.22 -8.18 -2.48
N GLY A 115 19.39 -7.99 -1.86
CA GLY A 115 20.29 -6.87 -2.11
C GLY A 115 19.88 -5.55 -1.46
N ALA A 116 18.97 -5.56 -0.48
CA ALA A 116 18.58 -4.37 0.25
C ALA A 116 19.69 -3.90 1.21
N ASP A 117 19.88 -2.59 1.33
CA ASP A 117 20.94 -1.99 2.13
C ASP A 117 20.47 -1.72 3.57
N ILE A 118 20.38 -2.79 4.36
CA ILE A 118 19.86 -2.75 5.73
C ILE A 118 20.92 -3.27 6.71
N VAL A 119 21.09 -2.57 7.83
CA VAL A 119 21.93 -3.02 8.95
C VAL A 119 21.07 -3.53 10.08
N LEU A 120 21.55 -4.57 10.77
CA LEU A 120 20.97 -5.05 12.01
C LEU A 120 21.90 -4.65 13.16
N GLU A 121 21.41 -3.79 14.03
CA GLU A 121 22.18 -3.18 15.11
C GLU A 121 21.58 -3.56 16.47
N ASN A 122 22.45 -3.82 17.45
CA ASN A 122 22.01 -4.02 18.83
C ASN A 122 21.70 -2.67 19.51
N ALA A 123 21.14 -2.72 20.73
CA ALA A 123 20.81 -1.54 21.51
C ALA A 123 21.96 -0.52 21.63
N GLU A 124 23.19 -0.96 21.96
CA GLU A 124 24.33 -0.05 22.11
C GLU A 124 24.68 0.67 20.79
N GLN A 125 24.62 -0.05 19.67
CA GLN A 125 24.86 0.50 18.34
C GLN A 125 23.76 1.49 17.94
N LEU A 126 22.50 1.18 18.23
CA LEU A 126 21.37 2.08 18.01
C LEU A 126 21.50 3.38 18.82
N GLN A 127 21.85 3.29 20.11
CA GLN A 127 22.04 4.47 20.97
C GLN A 127 23.19 5.37 20.47
N LYS A 128 24.25 4.76 19.92
CA LYS A 128 25.36 5.50 19.29
C LYS A 128 24.94 6.17 17.99
N ARG A 129 24.08 5.53 17.20
CA ARG A 129 23.59 6.05 15.93
C ARG A 129 22.56 7.16 16.12
N PHE A 130 21.60 6.94 17.01
CA PHE A 130 20.48 7.81 17.29
C PHE A 130 20.50 8.21 18.76
N SER A 131 21.18 9.30 19.10
CA SER A 131 21.39 9.70 20.50
C SER A 131 20.09 10.03 21.24
N TRP A 132 19.00 10.27 20.51
CA TRP A 132 17.68 10.61 21.03
C TRP A 132 16.81 9.41 21.39
N ILE A 133 17.17 8.20 20.93
CA ILE A 133 16.38 7.01 21.19
C ILE A 133 16.64 6.50 22.61
N SER A 134 15.62 5.97 23.27
CA SER A 134 15.77 5.06 24.42
C SER A 134 15.78 3.63 23.90
N THR A 135 16.71 2.80 24.36
CA THR A 135 16.75 1.37 24.01
C THR A 135 16.18 0.47 25.10
N GLU A 136 15.40 1.02 26.04
CA GLU A 136 14.69 0.22 27.04
C GLU A 136 13.80 -0.83 26.35
N GLY A 137 13.92 -2.09 26.77
CA GLY A 137 13.19 -3.22 26.21
C GLY A 137 13.54 -3.60 24.76
N ILE A 138 14.58 -2.99 24.17
CA ILE A 138 15.02 -3.27 22.79
C ILE A 138 16.29 -4.09 22.79
N SER A 139 16.27 -5.15 21.98
CA SER A 139 17.40 -6.05 21.81
C SER A 139 18.16 -5.73 20.51
N ALA A 140 17.43 -5.36 19.45
CA ALA A 140 18.01 -4.93 18.18
C ALA A 140 17.04 -4.06 17.36
N GLY A 141 17.58 -3.45 16.29
CA GLY A 141 16.82 -2.76 15.27
C GLY A 141 17.41 -3.00 13.89
N ALA A 142 16.54 -3.18 12.89
CA ALA A 142 16.92 -3.23 11.49
C ALA A 142 16.71 -1.83 10.88
N TYR A 143 17.76 -1.25 10.31
CA TYR A 143 17.77 0.11 9.77
C TYR A 143 18.16 0.10 8.29
N GLY A 144 17.24 0.54 7.43
CA GLY A 144 17.54 0.78 6.01
C GLY A 144 18.37 2.04 5.83
N ARG A 145 19.60 1.88 5.36
CA ARG A 145 20.55 2.97 5.13
C ARG A 145 20.26 3.75 3.85
N THR A 146 19.74 3.06 2.84
CA THR A 146 19.35 3.64 1.55
C THR A 146 18.10 2.95 1.00
N GLY A 147 17.39 3.65 0.13
CA GLY A 147 16.21 3.15 -0.59
C GLY A 147 14.92 3.12 0.22
N GLU A 148 14.90 3.66 1.44
CA GLU A 148 13.73 3.67 2.31
C GLU A 148 13.42 5.08 2.83
N GLY A 149 12.15 5.34 3.11
CA GLY A 149 11.69 6.62 3.63
C GLY A 149 10.24 6.93 3.26
N TRP A 150 9.93 8.20 3.02
CA TRP A 150 8.56 8.66 2.74
C TRP A 150 8.50 9.67 1.62
N PHE A 151 7.32 9.86 1.05
CA PHE A 151 7.06 10.72 -0.10
C PHE A 151 5.62 11.23 -0.04
N ASP A 152 5.23 12.06 -1.00
CA ASP A 152 3.88 12.60 -1.10
C ASP A 152 3.00 11.69 -1.99
N ALA A 153 1.98 11.06 -1.38
CA ALA A 153 1.06 10.18 -2.09
C ALA A 153 0.22 10.91 -3.14
N HIS A 154 -0.16 12.16 -2.90
CA HIS A 154 -0.92 12.97 -3.85
C HIS A 154 -0.08 13.32 -5.08
N ALA A 155 1.19 13.65 -4.89
CA ALA A 155 2.14 13.92 -5.95
C ALA A 155 2.35 12.66 -6.81
N MET A 156 2.57 11.51 -6.19
CA MET A 156 2.71 10.23 -6.91
C MET A 156 1.45 9.89 -7.72
N LEU A 157 0.27 9.95 -7.09
CA LEU A 157 -1.00 9.75 -7.81
C LEU A 157 -1.18 10.76 -8.95
N GLY A 158 -0.82 12.02 -8.70
CA GLY A 158 -0.87 13.12 -9.65
C GLY A 158 -0.02 12.87 -10.90
N LEU A 159 1.19 12.31 -10.75
CA LEU A 159 2.06 11.95 -11.88
C LEU A 159 1.39 10.90 -12.78
N PHE A 160 0.93 9.79 -12.21
CA PHE A 160 0.23 8.76 -12.96
C PHE A 160 -1.02 9.32 -13.65
N ARG A 161 -1.88 10.01 -12.90
CA ARG A 161 -3.13 10.57 -13.44
C ARG A 161 -2.92 11.62 -14.51
N LYS A 162 -1.88 12.45 -14.39
CA LYS A 162 -1.49 13.40 -15.44
C LYS A 162 -1.08 12.66 -16.71
N ALA A 163 -0.27 11.60 -16.59
CA ALA A 163 0.17 10.80 -17.73
C ALA A 163 -0.99 10.10 -18.46
N LEU A 164 -2.05 9.68 -17.75
CA LEU A 164 -3.21 9.04 -18.38
C LEU A 164 -3.96 9.96 -19.35
N LYS A 165 -3.91 11.28 -19.16
CA LYS A 165 -4.64 12.26 -19.99
C LYS A 165 -4.21 12.25 -21.46
N THR A 166 -3.01 11.79 -21.76
CA THR A 166 -2.45 11.73 -23.13
C THR A 166 -2.36 10.32 -23.68
N LYS A 167 -2.99 9.34 -23.01
CA LYS A 167 -2.82 7.90 -23.27
C LYS A 167 -4.04 7.21 -23.89
N ASP A 168 -5.01 7.99 -24.38
CA ASP A 168 -6.25 7.46 -25.00
C ASP A 168 -6.96 6.46 -24.07
N ILE A 169 -7.28 6.91 -22.85
CA ILE A 169 -7.97 6.14 -21.81
C ILE A 169 -9.18 6.94 -21.38
N ASP A 170 -10.35 6.30 -21.37
CA ASP A 170 -11.57 6.93 -20.89
C ASP A 170 -11.59 6.95 -19.37
N LEU A 171 -11.44 8.15 -18.81
CA LEU A 171 -11.49 8.40 -17.37
C LEU A 171 -12.93 8.70 -16.98
N ILE A 172 -13.61 7.72 -16.38
CA ILE A 172 -15.04 7.78 -16.07
C ILE A 172 -15.24 8.04 -14.59
N THR A 173 -15.93 9.13 -14.25
CA THR A 173 -16.35 9.40 -12.87
C THR A 173 -17.69 8.73 -12.60
N ALA A 174 -17.68 7.54 -12.02
CA ALA A 174 -18.87 6.77 -11.67
C ALA A 174 -18.57 5.69 -10.62
N GLU A 175 -19.60 5.23 -9.94
CA GLU A 175 -19.54 4.02 -9.12
C GLU A 175 -20.02 2.82 -9.93
N VAL A 176 -19.29 1.70 -9.85
CA VAL A 176 -19.74 0.41 -10.37
C VAL A 176 -20.67 -0.24 -9.34
N THR A 177 -21.89 -0.56 -9.75
CA THR A 177 -22.95 -1.10 -8.89
C THR A 177 -23.33 -2.54 -9.24
N GLY A 178 -22.91 -3.05 -10.40
CA GLY A 178 -23.17 -4.41 -10.82
C GLY A 178 -22.13 -4.94 -11.81
N ILE A 179 -21.97 -6.26 -11.84
CA ILE A 179 -21.12 -6.96 -12.80
C ILE A 179 -21.92 -8.12 -13.38
N GLU A 180 -22.01 -8.17 -14.70
CA GLU A 180 -22.67 -9.26 -15.42
C GLU A 180 -21.68 -10.33 -15.82
N ARG A 181 -22.13 -11.59 -15.75
CA ARG A 181 -21.37 -12.76 -16.18
C ARG A 181 -22.16 -13.62 -17.16
N ALA A 182 -21.45 -14.16 -18.14
CA ALA A 182 -21.89 -15.28 -18.95
C ALA A 182 -21.00 -16.49 -18.62
N GLY A 183 -21.49 -17.36 -17.74
CA GLY A 183 -20.72 -18.51 -17.26
C GLY A 183 -19.44 -18.09 -16.54
N ASN A 184 -18.29 -18.44 -17.13
CA ASN A 184 -16.96 -18.20 -16.58
C ASN A 184 -16.32 -16.90 -17.06
N ARG A 185 -17.10 -15.95 -17.60
CA ARG A 185 -16.57 -14.66 -18.08
C ARG A 185 -17.44 -13.50 -17.63
N VAL A 186 -16.79 -12.42 -17.21
CA VAL A 186 -17.42 -11.10 -17.10
C VAL A 186 -17.76 -10.60 -18.50
N THR A 187 -18.94 -9.99 -18.66
CA THR A 187 -19.39 -9.44 -19.95
C THR A 187 -19.67 -7.94 -19.90
N ALA A 188 -20.03 -7.41 -18.73
CA ALA A 188 -20.32 -6.00 -18.57
C ALA A 188 -20.24 -5.55 -17.12
N VAL A 189 -20.14 -4.23 -16.92
CA VAL A 189 -20.36 -3.56 -15.64
C VAL A 189 -21.53 -2.59 -15.77
N THR A 190 -22.27 -2.42 -14.68
CA THR A 190 -23.33 -1.42 -14.54
C THR A 190 -22.85 -0.31 -13.63
N LEU A 191 -23.03 0.93 -14.07
CA LEU A 191 -22.70 2.13 -13.32
C LEU A 191 -23.90 2.59 -12.47
N ALA A 192 -23.67 3.44 -11.48
CA ALA A 192 -24.71 3.98 -10.60
C ALA A 192 -25.80 4.81 -11.32
N ASN A 193 -25.55 5.26 -12.56
CA ASN A 193 -26.53 5.94 -13.42
C ASN A 193 -27.27 4.96 -14.36
N ASP A 194 -27.22 3.66 -14.08
CA ASP A 194 -27.76 2.56 -14.89
C ASP A 194 -27.12 2.39 -16.28
N GLU A 195 -26.03 3.12 -16.57
CA GLU A 195 -25.28 2.92 -17.80
C GLU A 195 -24.55 1.56 -17.76
N ARG A 196 -24.68 0.81 -18.85
CA ARG A 196 -24.03 -0.49 -19.04
C ARG A 196 -22.85 -0.36 -19.99
N LEU A 197 -21.68 -0.79 -19.51
CA LEU A 197 -20.44 -0.85 -20.27
C LEU A 197 -20.06 -2.32 -20.52
N GLU A 198 -19.90 -2.72 -21.79
CA GLU A 198 -19.37 -4.04 -22.10
C GLU A 198 -17.87 -4.11 -21.76
N ALA A 199 -17.44 -5.21 -21.17
CA ALA A 199 -16.08 -5.40 -20.68
C ALA A 199 -15.48 -6.71 -21.21
N GLY A 200 -14.38 -6.60 -21.96
CA GLY A 200 -13.59 -7.76 -22.38
C GLY A 200 -12.80 -8.38 -21.22
N THR A 201 -12.14 -7.54 -20.42
CA THR A 201 -11.42 -7.87 -19.19
C THR A 201 -11.76 -6.85 -18.11
N LEU A 202 -11.89 -7.29 -16.86
CA LEU A 202 -12.16 -6.44 -15.70
C LEU A 202 -11.05 -6.55 -14.66
N PHE A 203 -10.42 -5.43 -14.32
CA PHE A 203 -9.51 -5.32 -13.17
C PHE A 203 -10.26 -4.79 -11.95
N ASN A 204 -10.15 -5.51 -10.83
CA ASN A 204 -10.63 -5.08 -9.52
C ASN A 204 -9.48 -4.44 -8.73
N ALA A 205 -9.35 -3.12 -8.87
CA ALA A 205 -8.43 -2.26 -8.13
C ALA A 205 -9.18 -1.35 -7.13
N ALA A 206 -10.32 -1.81 -6.62
CA ALA A 206 -11.27 -1.00 -5.85
C ALA A 206 -10.88 -0.79 -4.37
N GLY A 207 -9.61 -1.04 -4.02
CA GLY A 207 -9.05 -0.85 -2.68
C GLY A 207 -9.95 -1.46 -1.60
N PRO A 208 -10.34 -0.72 -0.54
CA PRO A 208 -11.15 -1.25 0.55
C PRO A 208 -12.52 -1.80 0.14
N ASN A 209 -13.00 -1.49 -1.07
CA ASN A 209 -14.24 -2.03 -1.62
C ASN A 209 -14.03 -3.26 -2.53
N ALA A 210 -12.80 -3.78 -2.65
CA ALA A 210 -12.49 -4.88 -3.55
C ALA A 210 -13.35 -6.13 -3.28
N GLY A 211 -13.60 -6.47 -2.00
CA GLY A 211 -14.50 -7.56 -1.63
C GLY A 211 -15.94 -7.35 -2.15
N LYS A 212 -16.47 -6.13 -2.03
CA LYS A 212 -17.81 -5.77 -2.52
C LYS A 212 -17.89 -5.86 -4.04
N VAL A 213 -16.87 -5.36 -4.75
CA VAL A 213 -16.81 -5.44 -6.22
C VAL A 213 -16.69 -6.89 -6.68
N ALA A 214 -15.89 -7.72 -6.03
CA ALA A 214 -15.81 -9.16 -6.34
C ALA A 214 -17.16 -9.87 -6.12
N ALA A 215 -17.88 -9.53 -5.05
CA ALA A 215 -19.19 -10.09 -4.75
C ALA A 215 -20.25 -9.77 -5.82
N MET A 216 -20.16 -8.62 -6.49
CA MET A 216 -21.04 -8.29 -7.64
C MET A 216 -20.86 -9.29 -8.80
N ALA A 217 -19.67 -9.89 -8.94
CA ALA A 217 -19.38 -10.95 -9.90
C ALA A 217 -19.63 -12.38 -9.33
N GLY A 218 -20.20 -12.50 -8.13
CA GLY A 218 -20.40 -13.78 -7.45
C GLY A 218 -19.10 -14.43 -6.97
N ILE A 219 -18.06 -13.64 -6.71
CA ILE A 219 -16.76 -14.12 -6.25
C ILE A 219 -16.54 -13.71 -4.79
N ALA A 220 -16.18 -14.66 -3.93
CA ALA A 220 -15.80 -14.38 -2.56
C ALA A 220 -14.35 -13.87 -2.49
N LEU A 221 -14.12 -12.72 -1.89
CA LEU A 221 -12.78 -12.18 -1.70
C LEU A 221 -12.69 -11.63 -0.26
N PRO A 222 -11.78 -12.16 0.59
CA PRO A 222 -11.70 -11.77 2.00
C PRO A 222 -10.94 -10.44 2.18
N VAL A 223 -11.25 -9.44 1.35
CA VAL A 223 -10.67 -8.10 1.42
C VAL A 223 -11.74 -7.11 1.86
N GLU A 224 -11.48 -6.45 2.98
CA GLU A 224 -12.43 -5.59 3.67
C GLU A 224 -11.75 -4.31 4.22
N PRO A 225 -12.52 -3.23 4.46
CA PRO A 225 -11.96 -2.00 5.00
C PRO A 225 -11.49 -2.21 6.45
N ARG A 226 -10.28 -1.78 6.75
CA ARG A 226 -9.77 -1.66 8.14
C ARG A 226 -9.42 -0.23 8.47
N LYS A 227 -9.97 0.27 9.56
CA LYS A 227 -9.77 1.63 10.04
C LYS A 227 -8.37 1.74 10.62
N ARG A 228 -7.62 2.75 10.17
CA ARG A 228 -6.30 3.08 10.72
C ARG A 228 -6.27 4.57 11.04
N ASN A 229 -5.93 4.89 12.27
CA ASN A 229 -5.86 6.26 12.76
C ASN A 229 -4.44 6.78 12.57
N VAL A 230 -4.36 8.04 12.17
CA VAL A 230 -3.09 8.74 12.05
C VAL A 230 -3.18 10.05 12.80
N PHE A 231 -2.14 10.35 13.57
CA PHE A 231 -2.04 11.55 14.38
C PHE A 231 -0.84 12.36 13.97
N VAL A 232 -0.99 13.68 14.10
CA VAL A 232 0.07 14.66 13.94
C VAL A 232 0.34 15.28 15.30
N PHE A 233 1.61 15.48 15.63
CA PHE A 233 1.99 16.24 16.81
C PHE A 233 3.20 17.12 16.55
N GLU A 234 3.42 18.08 17.44
CA GLU A 234 4.63 18.88 17.50
C GLU A 234 5.45 18.49 18.72
N ALA A 235 6.77 18.34 18.54
CA ALA A 235 7.72 18.25 19.64
C ALA A 235 8.67 19.45 19.63
N ARG A 236 9.13 19.85 20.82
CA ARG A 236 10.11 20.93 21.00
C ARG A 236 11.44 20.60 20.33
N GLU A 237 11.88 19.36 20.47
CA GLU A 237 13.11 18.84 19.86
C GLU A 237 12.80 18.29 18.47
N LYS A 238 13.71 18.58 17.53
CA LYS A 238 13.64 18.14 16.13
C LYS A 238 14.81 17.23 15.83
N PHE A 239 14.53 16.04 15.30
CA PHE A 239 15.53 15.02 14.98
C PHE A 239 15.64 14.87 13.46
N THR A 240 16.61 15.53 12.85
CA THR A 240 16.81 15.50 11.40
C THR A 240 17.31 14.16 10.88
N ASP A 241 17.89 13.34 11.76
CA ASP A 241 18.37 11.99 11.51
C ASP A 241 17.32 10.92 11.83
N MET A 242 16.10 11.31 12.26
CA MET A 242 15.05 10.35 12.60
C MET A 242 14.49 9.66 11.34
N PRO A 243 14.61 8.32 11.24
CA PRO A 243 13.94 7.55 10.20
C PRO A 243 12.44 7.43 10.49
N LEU A 244 11.69 6.77 9.61
CA LEU A 244 10.42 6.20 10.04
C LEU A 244 10.74 5.05 11.00
N MET A 245 10.46 5.25 12.28
CA MET A 245 10.74 4.29 13.34
C MET A 245 9.47 3.53 13.70
N VAL A 246 9.60 2.23 13.94
CA VAL A 246 8.53 1.32 14.36
C VAL A 246 8.97 0.63 15.64
N ASP A 247 8.19 0.84 16.69
CA ASP A 247 8.35 0.20 17.99
C ASP A 247 7.76 -1.23 17.97
N PRO A 248 8.25 -2.19 18.80
CA PRO A 248 7.69 -3.54 18.85
C PRO A 248 6.20 -3.63 19.21
N SER A 249 5.62 -2.56 19.77
CA SER A 249 4.18 -2.43 19.99
C SER A 249 3.35 -2.21 18.72
N GLY A 250 4.00 -1.94 17.58
CA GLY A 250 3.35 -1.59 16.31
C GLY A 250 3.14 -0.08 16.12
N VAL A 251 3.47 0.75 17.12
CA VAL A 251 3.46 2.21 16.96
C VAL A 251 4.60 2.63 16.03
N TYR A 252 4.28 3.42 15.02
CA TYR A 252 5.28 4.04 14.16
C TYR A 252 5.30 5.56 14.29
N VAL A 253 6.45 6.18 14.07
CA VAL A 253 6.59 7.64 14.03
C VAL A 253 7.61 8.07 12.97
N ARG A 254 7.38 9.22 12.31
CA ARG A 254 8.35 9.88 11.44
C ARG A 254 8.23 11.40 11.47
N PRO A 255 9.29 12.14 11.13
CA PRO A 255 9.18 13.58 10.90
C PRO A 255 8.43 13.89 9.58
N GLU A 256 7.74 15.03 9.55
CA GLU A 256 7.11 15.64 8.38
C GLU A 256 7.25 17.17 8.48
N GLY A 257 8.26 17.75 7.81
CA GLY A 257 8.54 19.18 7.93
C GLY A 257 8.79 19.61 9.38
N SER A 258 7.91 20.45 9.93
CA SER A 258 7.98 20.91 11.32
C SER A 258 7.22 20.03 12.32
N VAL A 259 6.49 19.02 11.86
CA VAL A 259 5.64 18.15 12.70
C VAL A 259 6.13 16.70 12.66
N TYR A 260 5.47 15.84 13.41
CA TYR A 260 5.65 14.38 13.36
C TYR A 260 4.32 13.71 13.05
N ILE A 261 4.37 12.59 12.33
CA ILE A 261 3.23 11.73 12.01
C ILE A 261 3.42 10.40 12.72
N THR A 262 2.36 9.90 13.36
CA THR A 262 2.36 8.64 14.10
C THR A 262 1.03 7.89 13.94
N GLY A 263 1.06 6.58 14.15
CA GLY A 263 -0.14 5.73 14.19
C GLY A 263 0.22 4.30 14.56
N GLY A 264 -0.72 3.38 14.35
CA GLY A 264 -0.56 1.96 14.66
C GLY A 264 -1.05 1.59 16.07
N ALA A 265 -0.71 0.37 16.49
CA ALA A 265 -1.11 -0.27 17.74
C ALA A 265 -2.62 -0.52 17.93
N GLU A 266 -3.43 -0.38 16.87
CA GLU A 266 -4.81 -0.88 16.91
C GLU A 266 -4.84 -2.41 17.07
N SER A 267 -5.71 -2.90 17.97
CA SER A 267 -5.85 -4.33 18.24
C SER A 267 -6.44 -5.07 17.03
N GLU A 268 -5.74 -6.11 16.57
CA GLU A 268 -6.27 -7.01 15.53
C GLU A 268 -7.28 -8.03 16.11
N ASP A 269 -7.25 -8.29 17.42
CA ASP A 269 -8.12 -9.27 18.06
C ASP A 269 -9.58 -8.82 18.06
N GLY A 270 -10.44 -9.60 17.39
CA GLY A 270 -11.88 -9.32 17.30
C GLY A 270 -12.24 -8.13 16.42
N GLU A 271 -11.27 -7.56 15.69
CA GLU A 271 -11.50 -6.44 14.80
C GLU A 271 -12.47 -6.88 13.68
N LEU A 272 -13.55 -6.14 13.44
CA LEU A 272 -14.50 -6.35 12.33
C LEU A 272 -14.27 -5.35 11.20
N ALA A 273 -14.76 -5.67 9.99
CA ALA A 273 -14.77 -4.74 8.87
C ALA A 273 -15.28 -3.35 9.34
N ALA A 274 -14.51 -2.32 9.04
CA ALA A 274 -14.89 -0.95 9.38
C ALA A 274 -16.15 -0.54 8.60
N ASP A 275 -16.95 0.35 9.19
CA ASP A 275 -17.97 1.06 8.42
C ASP A 275 -17.23 1.87 7.32
N PRO A 276 -17.50 1.64 6.02
CA PRO A 276 -16.85 2.36 4.94
C PRO A 276 -17.03 3.89 4.98
N GLY A 277 -18.01 4.40 5.75
CA GLY A 277 -18.23 5.82 5.97
C GLY A 277 -17.57 6.39 7.23
N ASP A 278 -16.96 5.56 8.08
CA ASP A 278 -16.35 6.02 9.32
C ASP A 278 -14.91 6.51 9.11
N PHE A 279 -14.77 7.83 8.99
CA PHE A 279 -13.49 8.52 8.93
C PHE A 279 -13.21 9.35 10.19
N ASN A 280 -13.91 9.09 11.30
CA ASN A 280 -13.76 9.87 12.53
C ASN A 280 -12.57 9.34 13.35
N PRO A 281 -11.53 10.16 13.63
CA PRO A 281 -10.40 9.71 14.41
C PRO A 281 -10.80 9.33 15.84
N ASP A 282 -10.25 8.23 16.34
CA ASP A 282 -10.31 7.86 17.75
C ASP A 282 -9.18 8.54 18.52
N TRP A 283 -9.45 9.73 19.06
CA TRP A 283 -8.45 10.51 19.80
C TRP A 283 -7.96 9.82 21.09
N GLY A 284 -8.74 8.90 21.66
CA GLY A 284 -8.33 8.15 22.86
C GLY A 284 -7.11 7.27 22.60
N LEU A 285 -7.02 6.71 21.38
CA LEU A 285 -5.88 5.88 20.96
C LEU A 285 -4.53 6.62 21.10
N PHE A 286 -4.50 7.92 20.82
CA PHE A 286 -3.27 8.69 20.96
C PHE A 286 -2.81 8.75 22.42
N GLU A 287 -3.70 9.19 23.32
CA GLU A 287 -3.36 9.43 24.73
C GLU A 287 -3.16 8.13 25.52
N GLU A 288 -3.96 7.10 25.24
CA GLU A 288 -3.99 5.87 26.04
C GLU A 288 -2.95 4.83 25.60
N VAL A 289 -2.56 4.85 24.33
CA VAL A 289 -1.72 3.79 23.73
C VAL A 289 -0.46 4.36 23.08
N ILE A 290 -0.60 5.29 22.13
CA ILE A 290 0.52 5.75 21.30
C ILE A 290 1.50 6.60 22.10
N TRP A 291 1.01 7.62 22.82
CA TRP A 291 1.87 8.56 23.55
C TRP A 291 2.76 7.88 24.61
N PRO A 292 2.26 6.97 25.46
CA PRO A 292 3.12 6.24 26.40
C PRO A 292 4.27 5.49 25.73
N VAL A 293 4.03 4.87 24.58
CA VAL A 293 5.06 4.17 23.80
C VAL A 293 6.08 5.17 23.25
N LEU A 294 5.62 6.26 22.64
CA LEU A 294 6.50 7.28 22.07
C LEU A 294 7.36 7.98 23.13
N ALA A 295 6.78 8.32 24.29
CA ALA A 295 7.49 8.92 25.41
C ALA A 295 8.57 7.98 25.98
N THR A 296 8.29 6.67 26.01
CA THR A 296 9.26 5.65 26.41
C THR A 296 10.40 5.55 25.40
N ARG A 297 10.07 5.51 24.10
CA ARG A 297 11.04 5.29 23.02
C ARG A 297 11.87 6.53 22.71
N VAL A 298 11.32 7.72 22.86
CA VAL A 298 11.96 9.00 22.61
C VAL A 298 11.65 9.91 23.80
N PRO A 299 12.52 10.00 24.82
CA PRO A 299 12.24 10.75 26.05
C PRO A 299 11.85 12.23 25.82
N ALA A 300 12.35 12.85 24.74
CA ALA A 300 11.98 14.21 24.33
C ALA A 300 10.49 14.36 23.92
N PHE A 301 9.77 13.24 23.74
CA PHE A 301 8.35 13.20 23.44
C PHE A 301 7.45 13.09 24.70
N GLU A 302 8.01 13.18 25.91
CA GLU A 302 7.24 13.06 27.16
C GLU A 302 6.07 14.05 27.27
N ALA A 303 6.16 15.24 26.67
CA ALA A 303 5.12 16.29 26.77
C ALA A 303 4.39 16.59 25.45
N ILE A 304 4.43 15.70 24.45
CA ILE A 304 3.74 15.91 23.16
C ILE A 304 2.23 15.81 23.30
N LYS A 305 1.51 16.41 22.36
CA LYS A 305 0.05 16.29 22.22
C LYS A 305 -0.30 16.19 20.74
N ALA A 306 -1.30 15.38 20.42
CA ALA A 306 -1.85 15.35 19.07
C ALA A 306 -2.51 16.70 18.74
N THR A 307 -2.16 17.27 17.59
CA THR A 307 -2.70 18.54 17.09
C THR A 307 -3.66 18.33 15.93
N GLN A 308 -3.48 17.27 15.15
CA GLN A 308 -4.35 16.88 14.05
C GLN A 308 -4.47 15.36 14.00
N ALA A 309 -5.52 14.87 13.37
CA ALA A 309 -5.69 13.45 13.12
C ALA A 309 -6.55 13.24 11.87
N TRP A 310 -6.37 12.09 11.23
CA TRP A 310 -7.27 11.60 10.20
C TRP A 310 -7.36 10.08 10.26
N VAL A 311 -8.30 9.53 9.50
CA VAL A 311 -8.51 8.09 9.37
C VAL A 311 -8.31 7.70 7.92
N GLY A 312 -7.61 6.59 7.69
CA GLY A 312 -7.57 5.89 6.43
C GLY A 312 -8.20 4.51 6.55
N HIS A 313 -8.67 3.97 5.42
CA HIS A 313 -9.09 2.57 5.33
C HIS A 313 -8.09 1.76 4.53
N TYR A 314 -7.52 0.73 5.13
CA TYR A 314 -6.76 -0.29 4.41
C TYR A 314 -7.71 -1.25 3.69
N ASP A 315 -7.28 -1.74 2.53
CA ASP A 315 -7.87 -2.89 1.87
C ASP A 315 -7.27 -4.17 2.44
N TYR A 316 -7.75 -4.53 3.62
CA TYR A 316 -7.14 -5.57 4.43
C TYR A 316 -7.57 -6.95 3.98
N ASN A 317 -6.60 -7.80 3.64
CA ASN A 317 -6.85 -9.21 3.40
C ASN A 317 -6.94 -9.98 4.72
N ALA A 318 -8.14 -10.40 5.10
CA ALA A 318 -8.40 -11.10 6.36
C ALA A 318 -7.77 -12.51 6.43
N LEU A 319 -7.36 -13.11 5.31
CA LEU A 319 -6.66 -14.40 5.34
C LEU A 319 -5.24 -14.24 5.91
N ASP A 320 -4.48 -13.30 5.37
CA ASP A 320 -3.03 -13.28 5.60
C ASP A 320 -2.37 -11.92 5.52
N GLN A 321 -3.16 -10.85 5.34
CA GLN A 321 -2.69 -9.48 5.22
C GLN A 321 -1.75 -9.26 4.01
N ASN A 322 -1.90 -10.04 2.94
CA ASN A 322 -1.05 -9.90 1.75
C ASN A 322 -1.87 -9.78 0.46
N ALA A 323 -1.27 -9.17 -0.56
CA ALA A 323 -1.95 -8.79 -1.80
C ALA A 323 -2.51 -10.01 -2.56
N VAL A 324 -3.65 -9.80 -3.23
CA VAL A 324 -4.24 -10.73 -4.21
C VAL A 324 -4.04 -10.13 -5.60
N ILE A 325 -3.21 -10.78 -6.42
CA ILE A 325 -2.78 -10.27 -7.73
C ILE A 325 -2.96 -11.36 -8.79
N GLY A 326 -3.54 -11.00 -9.93
CA GLY A 326 -3.68 -11.88 -11.08
C GLY A 326 -5.11 -12.37 -11.33
N PRO A 327 -5.33 -13.23 -12.33
CA PRO A 327 -6.66 -13.65 -12.75
C PRO A 327 -7.32 -14.60 -11.75
N HIS A 328 -8.64 -14.58 -11.69
CA HIS A 328 -9.39 -15.65 -11.05
C HIS A 328 -9.24 -16.95 -11.85
N PRO A 329 -9.03 -18.12 -11.21
CA PRO A 329 -8.79 -19.39 -11.92
C PRO A 329 -9.98 -19.84 -12.79
N GLU A 330 -11.21 -19.58 -12.33
CA GLU A 330 -12.42 -19.89 -13.11
C GLU A 330 -12.93 -18.71 -13.97
N VAL A 331 -13.01 -17.50 -13.41
CA VAL A 331 -13.46 -16.29 -14.12
C VAL A 331 -12.26 -15.55 -14.70
N GLU A 332 -11.62 -16.14 -15.70
CA GLU A 332 -10.27 -15.78 -16.15
C GLU A 332 -10.09 -14.31 -16.55
N ASN A 333 -11.15 -13.64 -17.01
CA ASN A 333 -11.11 -12.22 -17.37
C ASN A 333 -11.46 -11.26 -16.22
N PHE A 334 -11.57 -11.77 -14.99
CA PHE A 334 -11.63 -10.98 -13.75
C PHE A 334 -10.26 -11.04 -13.07
N ILE A 335 -9.59 -9.89 -12.96
CA ILE A 335 -8.20 -9.79 -12.48
C ILE A 335 -8.15 -8.99 -11.17
N PHE A 336 -7.48 -9.53 -10.16
CA PHE A 336 -7.30 -8.91 -8.85
C PHE A 336 -6.05 -8.03 -8.82
N ALA A 337 -6.18 -6.89 -8.12
CA ALA A 337 -5.08 -5.99 -7.75
C ALA A 337 -5.46 -5.25 -6.46
N ASN A 338 -5.49 -5.97 -5.33
CA ASN A 338 -6.02 -5.48 -4.06
C ASN A 338 -5.49 -6.31 -2.87
N GLY A 339 -5.95 -6.00 -1.66
CA GLY A 339 -5.63 -6.77 -0.46
C GLY A 339 -4.26 -6.44 0.11
N PHE A 340 -3.72 -5.25 -0.18
CA PHE A 340 -2.33 -4.91 0.13
C PHE A 340 -2.06 -4.64 1.62
N SER A 341 -3.11 -4.55 2.46
CA SER A 341 -3.01 -4.38 3.91
C SER A 341 -1.99 -3.33 4.38
N GLY A 342 -1.93 -2.19 3.68
CA GLY A 342 -1.06 -1.06 4.06
C GLY A 342 0.17 -0.84 3.18
N HIS A 343 0.43 -1.71 2.18
CA HIS A 343 1.61 -1.58 1.31
C HIS A 343 1.27 -1.18 -0.13
N GLY A 344 -0.01 -0.95 -0.44
CA GLY A 344 -0.50 -0.79 -1.81
C GLY A 344 0.10 0.41 -2.54
N LEU A 345 0.40 1.50 -1.84
CA LEU A 345 1.00 2.68 -2.46
C LEU A 345 2.40 2.39 -3.03
N GLN A 346 3.28 1.78 -2.23
CA GLN A 346 4.65 1.47 -2.65
C GLN A 346 4.70 0.30 -3.64
N GLN A 347 3.71 -0.59 -3.66
CA GLN A 347 3.70 -1.74 -4.57
C GLN A 347 2.92 -1.49 -5.87
N ALA A 348 2.07 -0.45 -5.92
CA ALA A 348 1.20 -0.19 -7.06
C ALA A 348 1.91 -0.13 -8.42
N PRO A 349 3.03 0.61 -8.59
CA PRO A 349 3.76 0.62 -9.87
C PRO A 349 4.19 -0.76 -10.35
N ALA A 350 4.74 -1.56 -9.45
CA ALA A 350 5.22 -2.91 -9.74
C ALA A 350 4.06 -3.84 -10.14
N VAL A 351 2.94 -3.77 -9.42
CA VAL A 351 1.74 -4.56 -9.72
C VAL A 351 1.09 -4.12 -11.04
N GLY A 352 1.01 -2.81 -11.29
CA GLY A 352 0.49 -2.30 -12.56
C GLY A 352 1.31 -2.79 -13.75
N LYS A 353 2.65 -2.75 -13.63
CA LYS A 353 3.58 -3.30 -14.63
C LYS A 353 3.35 -4.80 -14.84
N ALA A 354 3.38 -5.60 -13.77
CA ALA A 354 3.25 -7.04 -13.85
C ALA A 354 1.90 -7.47 -14.48
N LEU A 355 0.80 -6.81 -14.10
CA LEU A 355 -0.52 -7.10 -14.65
C LEU A 355 -0.69 -6.65 -16.09
N ALA A 356 -0.09 -5.53 -16.49
CA ALA A 356 -0.06 -5.11 -17.89
C ALA A 356 0.71 -6.12 -18.75
N GLU A 357 1.86 -6.59 -18.28
CA GLU A 357 2.63 -7.63 -18.97
C GLU A 357 1.84 -8.93 -19.09
N LEU A 358 1.19 -9.36 -18.02
CA LEU A 358 0.35 -10.55 -18.04
C LEU A 358 -0.76 -10.45 -19.09
N LEU A 359 -1.45 -9.31 -19.17
CA LEU A 359 -2.54 -9.14 -20.13
C LEU A 359 -2.04 -9.09 -21.58
N VAL A 360 -0.97 -8.32 -21.83
CA VAL A 360 -0.47 -8.09 -23.20
C VAL A 360 0.32 -9.28 -23.73
N HIS A 361 1.10 -9.92 -22.86
CA HIS A 361 2.09 -10.93 -23.26
C HIS A 361 1.76 -12.34 -22.79
N GLY A 362 0.72 -12.51 -21.96
CA GLY A 362 0.31 -13.80 -21.41
C GLY A 362 1.20 -14.33 -20.27
N ALA A 363 2.17 -13.54 -19.80
CA ALA A 363 3.06 -13.91 -18.70
C ALA A 363 3.63 -12.68 -17.99
N TYR A 364 3.91 -12.81 -16.69
CA TYR A 364 4.76 -11.88 -15.96
C TYR A 364 6.17 -11.88 -16.56
N ARG A 365 6.76 -10.70 -16.84
CA ARG A 365 8.11 -10.60 -17.45
C ARG A 365 9.11 -9.90 -16.55
N THR A 366 8.70 -8.83 -15.87
CA THR A 366 9.58 -8.05 -15.00
C THR A 366 9.57 -8.57 -13.57
N ILE A 367 8.39 -8.87 -13.02
CA ILE A 367 8.22 -9.38 -11.65
C ILE A 367 7.16 -10.47 -11.66
N ASP A 368 7.52 -11.66 -11.18
CA ASP A 368 6.58 -12.76 -11.04
C ASP A 368 5.67 -12.54 -9.82
N CYS A 369 4.36 -12.36 -10.07
CA CYS A 369 3.36 -12.19 -9.03
C CYS A 369 2.54 -13.47 -8.77
N SER A 370 2.94 -14.63 -9.31
CA SER A 370 2.16 -15.87 -9.23
C SER A 370 1.88 -16.31 -7.78
N ALA A 371 2.80 -16.03 -6.84
CA ALA A 371 2.63 -16.35 -5.43
C ALA A 371 1.43 -15.61 -4.77
N PHE A 372 1.01 -14.47 -5.32
CA PHE A 372 -0.12 -13.68 -4.84
C PHE A 372 -1.47 -14.10 -5.43
N GLY A 373 -1.49 -15.10 -6.32
CA GLY A 373 -2.68 -15.51 -7.08
C GLY A 373 -3.86 -15.95 -6.22
N TYR A 374 -5.07 -15.72 -6.72
CA TYR A 374 -6.33 -16.02 -6.01
C TYR A 374 -6.48 -17.50 -5.61
N GLN A 375 -5.81 -18.43 -6.30
CA GLN A 375 -5.84 -19.86 -5.95
C GLN A 375 -5.50 -20.13 -4.47
N ARG A 376 -4.55 -19.37 -3.91
CA ARG A 376 -4.19 -19.49 -2.49
C ARG A 376 -5.35 -19.13 -1.56
N ILE A 377 -6.20 -18.17 -1.97
CA ILE A 377 -7.40 -17.75 -1.24
C ILE A 377 -8.43 -18.87 -1.25
N ALA A 378 -8.71 -19.44 -2.43
CA ALA A 378 -9.64 -20.55 -2.58
C ALA A 378 -9.22 -21.79 -1.77
N GLU A 379 -7.92 -22.02 -1.63
CA GLU A 379 -7.33 -23.12 -0.86
C GLU A 379 -7.15 -22.81 0.64
N GLY A 380 -7.43 -21.58 1.09
CA GLY A 380 -7.16 -21.14 2.46
C GLY A 380 -5.67 -21.16 2.83
N ARG A 381 -4.77 -21.09 1.85
CA ARG A 381 -3.32 -21.06 2.07
C ARG A 381 -2.85 -19.62 2.25
N ALA A 382 -2.48 -19.29 3.49
CA ALA A 382 -1.88 -18.01 3.83
C ALA A 382 -0.47 -17.85 3.24
N PHE A 383 -0.18 -16.66 2.75
CA PHE A 383 1.12 -16.17 2.31
C PHE A 383 1.46 -14.91 3.13
N ARG A 384 1.56 -15.11 4.45
CA ARG A 384 1.63 -14.03 5.45
C ARG A 384 3.06 -13.52 5.64
N GLU A 385 3.19 -12.20 5.71
CA GLU A 385 4.40 -11.52 6.16
C GLU A 385 4.63 -11.66 7.67
N LEU A 386 5.90 -11.70 8.09
CA LEU A 386 6.27 -11.74 9.51
C LEU A 386 6.86 -10.41 9.96
N ASN A 387 6.32 -9.83 11.04
CA ASN A 387 6.80 -8.59 11.66
C ASN A 387 6.84 -7.40 10.69
N VAL A 388 5.70 -7.13 10.06
CA VAL A 388 5.48 -6.06 9.09
C VAL A 388 4.36 -5.14 9.60
N ILE A 389 4.48 -3.83 9.36
CA ILE A 389 3.54 -2.77 9.79
C ILE A 389 2.47 -2.48 8.75
#